data_AF-A0A239QMV2-F1
#
_entry.id   AF-A0A239QMV2-F1
#
_cell.length_a   1.000
_cell.length_b   1.000
_cell.length_c   1.000
_cell.angle_alpha   90.00
_cell.angle_beta   90.00
_cell.angle_gamma   90.00
#
_symmetry.space_group_name_H-M   'P 1'
#
loop_
_entity.id
_entity.type
_entity.pdbx_description
1 polymer ?
#
loop_
_entity_poly.entity_id
_entity_poly.type
_entity_poly.pdbx_seq_one_letter_code
_entity_poly.pdbx_strand_id
1 'polypeptide(L)'
;MKKFLAIVLAAALALSMVSFASASSLAGEYEIKVWVADAIVDLTEAQIKRFNETNEDGITFKATIEKMGEGDAASNMVQDVEAGADIYCFAQDQLSRLLTAKALAKLGTKAAEFVTANYDADSVASVTVDGTMYAYPLTADNGYFMYYDKSVIPDEDIDSLEKLIEDCEKAGKYFSFDLKNVWYSAGFFFGDAGCTSTWVMDADGNAKGVVDNFNSDKGLIALKGMKKLLDSDCWNSSSEVSAFESNSAIVVSGTWGSSTAKQILGDNLGVADLPSYDIDGTAYHIGSFFGFKLMGIKPQEDPVKNAALNKLAQFLTGKECSLERHASNGWGPANLEAQADEAVLNDPILAAVYAQKVYGQVQLAISGAWWNIGNVIADEAKDATDEEGLKQVLVNYENKINESLKLDANALLFVGAWNGWNNADEADTYYFKDGALTLDVPESDYMGGRIVKPADWGTDKGFAQVTTGAELIKDLGADNPDNNIVFAEPGNYTVTWDGTAITIVKN
;
A
#
# COMPACT_ATOMS: atom_id res chain seq x y z
N MET A 1 -50.72 7.90 -52.51
CA MET A 1 -51.03 8.91 -51.49
C MET A 1 -51.36 8.36 -50.09
N LYS A 2 -51.82 7.11 -49.91
CA LYS A 2 -52.11 6.55 -48.57
C LYS A 2 -50.92 5.89 -47.83
N LYS A 3 -49.76 5.70 -48.47
CA LYS A 3 -48.55 5.13 -47.84
C LYS A 3 -47.47 6.15 -47.46
N PHE A 4 -47.63 7.41 -47.85
CA PHE A 4 -46.68 8.49 -47.52
C PHE A 4 -47.09 9.30 -46.28
N LEU A 5 -48.36 9.22 -45.86
CA LEU A 5 -48.88 9.94 -44.68
C LEU A 5 -48.61 9.18 -43.36
N ALA A 6 -48.39 7.87 -43.41
CA ALA A 6 -48.10 7.05 -42.22
C ALA A 6 -46.65 7.20 -41.71
N ILE A 7 -45.71 7.57 -42.60
CA ILE A 7 -44.30 7.74 -42.24
C ILE A 7 -44.05 9.12 -41.62
N VAL A 8 -44.83 10.14 -42.00
CA VAL A 8 -44.72 11.49 -41.42
C VAL A 8 -45.40 11.58 -40.05
N LEU A 9 -46.43 10.78 -39.77
CA LEU A 9 -47.05 10.74 -38.43
C LEU A 9 -46.24 9.92 -37.41
N ALA A 10 -45.46 8.91 -37.86
CA ALA A 10 -44.56 8.16 -37.00
C ALA A 10 -43.28 8.95 -36.64
N ALA A 11 -42.83 9.84 -37.53
CA ALA A 11 -41.71 10.74 -37.24
C ALA A 11 -42.08 11.91 -36.30
N ALA A 12 -43.36 12.27 -36.21
CA ALA A 12 -43.84 13.33 -35.30
C ALA A 12 -44.23 12.84 -33.90
N LEU A 13 -44.44 11.53 -33.70
CA LEU A 13 -44.63 10.93 -32.36
C LEU A 13 -43.35 10.33 -31.75
N ALA A 14 -42.26 10.23 -32.51
CA ALA A 14 -40.95 9.82 -32.00
C ALA A 14 -40.10 10.99 -31.47
N LEU A 15 -40.63 12.22 -31.49
CA LEU A 15 -39.94 13.43 -31.02
C LEU A 15 -40.48 14.00 -29.68
N SER A 16 -41.34 13.29 -28.96
CA SER A 16 -41.95 13.80 -27.73
C SER A 16 -41.81 12.92 -26.49
N MET A 17 -40.88 11.95 -26.48
CA MET A 17 -40.47 11.25 -25.25
C MET A 17 -38.95 11.14 -25.12
N VAL A 18 -38.24 12.21 -25.49
CA VAL A 18 -37.10 12.59 -24.65
C VAL A 18 -37.73 13.23 -23.42
N SER A 19 -38.11 12.42 -22.44
CA SER A 19 -38.08 12.96 -21.09
C SER A 19 -36.65 13.46 -20.94
N PHE A 20 -36.48 14.78 -20.86
CA PHE A 20 -35.42 15.30 -20.04
C PHE A 20 -35.60 14.59 -18.71
N ALA A 21 -34.86 13.48 -18.51
CA ALA A 21 -34.50 13.04 -17.19
C ALA A 21 -33.90 14.30 -16.60
N SER A 22 -34.67 14.94 -15.72
CA SER A 22 -34.17 16.08 -14.96
C SER A 22 -32.84 15.61 -14.41
N ALA A 23 -31.73 16.22 -14.86
CA ALA A 23 -30.50 16.11 -14.11
C ALA A 23 -30.89 16.51 -12.69
N SER A 24 -30.93 15.54 -11.78
CA SER A 24 -31.15 15.84 -10.38
C SER A 24 -30.10 16.88 -10.03
N SER A 25 -30.55 18.07 -9.67
CA SER A 25 -29.67 19.17 -9.29
C SER A 25 -28.70 18.65 -8.24
N LEU A 26 -27.39 18.83 -8.45
CA LEU A 26 -26.38 18.53 -7.43
C LEU A 26 -26.42 19.54 -6.29
N ALA A 27 -27.10 20.67 -6.48
CA ALA A 27 -27.22 21.70 -5.47
C ALA A 27 -27.83 21.17 -4.18
N GLY A 28 -27.14 21.39 -3.08
CA GLY A 28 -27.49 20.79 -1.79
C GLY A 28 -26.35 20.91 -0.80
N GLU A 29 -26.68 20.63 0.46
CA GLU A 29 -25.72 20.56 1.55
C GLU A 29 -25.50 19.09 1.91
N TYR A 30 -24.23 18.68 2.00
CA TYR A 30 -23.82 17.31 2.26
C TYR A 30 -22.89 17.27 3.47
N GLU A 31 -23.25 16.48 4.48
CA GLU A 31 -22.34 16.13 5.58
C GLU A 31 -21.42 15.00 5.12
N ILE A 32 -20.12 15.22 5.26
CA ILE A 32 -19.09 14.27 4.82
C ILE A 32 -18.00 14.10 5.86
N LYS A 33 -17.41 12.91 5.92
CA LYS A 33 -16.15 12.64 6.61
C LYS A 33 -15.03 12.48 5.58
N VAL A 34 -13.87 13.06 5.85
CA VAL A 34 -12.69 13.03 4.96
C VAL A 34 -11.47 12.56 5.74
N TRP A 35 -10.74 11.58 5.20
CA TRP A 35 -9.48 11.08 5.76
C TRP A 35 -8.29 11.50 4.91
N VAL A 36 -7.34 12.23 5.50
CA VAL A 36 -6.10 12.67 4.85
C VAL A 36 -4.93 12.59 5.82
N ALA A 37 -3.69 12.59 5.31
CA ALA A 37 -2.52 12.64 6.18
C ALA A 37 -2.56 13.87 7.10
N ASP A 38 -2.06 13.71 8.33
CA ASP A 38 -2.00 14.78 9.34
C ASP A 38 -1.38 16.07 8.77
N ALA A 39 -0.36 15.91 7.93
CA ALA A 39 0.39 16.99 7.31
C ALA A 39 -0.41 17.86 6.32
N ILE A 40 -1.63 17.47 5.91
CA ILE A 40 -2.47 18.21 4.96
C ILE A 40 -3.92 18.43 5.45
N VAL A 41 -4.23 18.21 6.74
CA VAL A 41 -5.58 18.41 7.30
C VAL A 41 -6.06 19.85 7.08
N ASP A 42 -5.28 20.84 7.54
CA ASP A 42 -5.62 22.26 7.43
C ASP A 42 -5.72 22.73 5.98
N LEU A 43 -4.81 22.22 5.12
CA LEU A 43 -4.84 22.54 3.69
C LEU A 43 -6.10 21.99 3.02
N THR A 44 -6.48 20.75 3.36
CA THR A 44 -7.70 20.13 2.83
C THR A 44 -8.94 20.90 3.28
N GLU A 45 -8.98 21.40 4.51
CA GLU A 45 -10.06 22.26 5.01
C GLU A 45 -10.19 23.54 4.17
N ALA A 46 -9.08 24.23 3.92
CA ALA A 46 -9.05 25.43 3.10
C ALA A 46 -9.50 25.16 1.66
N GLN A 47 -9.08 24.03 1.07
CA GLN A 47 -9.47 23.61 -0.27
C GLN A 47 -10.98 23.31 -0.36
N ILE A 48 -11.56 22.58 0.60
CA ILE A 48 -13.00 22.29 0.63
C ILE A 48 -13.80 23.58 0.82
N LYS A 49 -13.34 24.50 1.68
CA LYS A 49 -13.97 25.82 1.84
C LYS A 49 -13.97 26.59 0.51
N ARG A 50 -12.86 26.60 -0.21
CA ARG A 50 -12.77 27.23 -1.54
C ARG A 50 -13.69 26.54 -2.55
N PHE A 51 -13.79 25.22 -2.54
CA PHE A 51 -14.75 24.50 -3.40
C PHE A 51 -16.18 24.95 -3.12
N ASN A 52 -16.59 25.02 -1.86
CA ASN A 52 -17.94 25.47 -1.45
C ASN A 52 -18.25 26.90 -1.94
N GLU A 53 -17.25 27.78 -1.98
CA GLU A 53 -17.41 29.17 -2.41
C GLU A 53 -17.43 29.35 -3.94
N THR A 54 -16.78 28.45 -4.69
CA THR A 54 -16.48 28.65 -6.12
C THR A 54 -17.23 27.74 -7.07
N ASN A 55 -17.79 26.63 -6.61
CA ASN A 55 -18.49 25.70 -7.49
C ASN A 55 -19.82 26.29 -8.02
N GLU A 56 -20.07 26.10 -9.32
CA GLU A 56 -21.30 26.59 -9.97
C GLU A 56 -22.48 25.62 -9.83
N ASP A 57 -22.24 24.42 -9.30
CA ASP A 57 -23.22 23.35 -9.16
C ASP A 57 -24.11 23.52 -7.90
N GLY A 58 -23.86 24.54 -7.07
CA GLY A 58 -24.61 24.84 -5.84
C GLY A 58 -24.37 23.84 -4.71
N ILE A 59 -23.26 23.12 -4.76
CA ILE A 59 -22.86 22.08 -3.79
C ILE A 59 -22.22 22.77 -2.57
N THR A 60 -22.56 22.32 -1.37
CA THR A 60 -21.88 22.74 -0.13
C THR A 60 -21.56 21.51 0.71
N PHE A 61 -20.31 21.34 1.09
CA PHE A 61 -19.87 20.28 1.99
C PHE A 61 -19.64 20.80 3.41
N LYS A 62 -20.28 20.15 4.39
CA LYS A 62 -19.95 20.24 5.81
C LYS A 62 -19.02 19.07 6.15
N ALA A 63 -17.72 19.31 5.98
CA ALA A 63 -16.71 18.27 6.12
C ALA A 63 -16.20 18.16 7.57
N THR A 64 -16.13 16.93 8.07
CA THR A 64 -15.29 16.56 9.22
C THR A 64 -14.02 15.92 8.67
N ILE A 65 -12.87 16.57 8.86
CA ILE A 65 -11.57 16.08 8.36
C ILE A 65 -10.82 15.44 9.52
N GLU A 66 -10.42 14.18 9.35
CA GLU A 66 -9.68 13.42 10.35
C GLU A 66 -8.33 12.98 9.78
N LYS A 67 -7.32 12.96 10.64
CA LYS A 67 -5.98 12.49 10.26
C LYS A 67 -5.99 10.98 10.06
N MET A 68 -5.43 10.54 8.94
CA MET A 68 -5.26 9.14 8.58
C MET A 68 -4.03 9.04 7.68
N GLY A 69 -3.02 8.27 8.10
CA GLY A 69 -1.87 7.99 7.26
C GLY A 69 -2.31 7.22 6.01
N GLU A 70 -1.77 7.54 4.85
CA GLU A 70 -2.16 6.87 3.61
C GLU A 70 -1.81 5.37 3.65
N GLY A 71 -0.79 4.98 4.43
CA GLY A 71 -0.41 3.59 4.72
C GLY A 71 -1.41 2.83 5.62
N ASP A 72 -2.24 3.53 6.38
CA ASP A 72 -3.13 2.94 7.38
C ASP A 72 -4.61 2.94 6.97
N ALA A 73 -4.93 3.61 5.86
CA ALA A 73 -6.30 3.91 5.46
C ALA A 73 -7.16 2.65 5.29
N ALA A 74 -6.67 1.62 4.59
CA ALA A 74 -7.39 0.35 4.44
C ALA A 74 -7.54 -0.38 5.77
N SER A 75 -6.49 -0.44 6.59
CA SER A 75 -6.55 -1.09 7.91
C SER A 75 -7.63 -0.51 8.81
N ASN A 76 -7.93 0.79 8.67
CA ASN A 76 -9.01 1.45 9.39
C ASN A 76 -10.36 1.30 8.67
N MET A 77 -10.39 1.47 7.35
CA MET A 77 -11.62 1.42 6.55
C MET A 77 -12.29 0.04 6.60
N VAL A 78 -11.52 -1.05 6.57
CA VAL A 78 -12.10 -2.40 6.55
C VAL A 78 -12.64 -2.87 7.91
N GLN A 79 -12.36 -2.14 9.00
CA GLN A 79 -12.93 -2.45 10.32
C GLN A 79 -14.41 -2.11 10.38
N ASP A 80 -14.80 -0.98 9.80
CA ASP A 80 -16.18 -0.52 9.70
C ASP A 80 -16.31 0.42 8.49
N VAL A 81 -16.68 -0.16 7.35
CA VAL A 81 -16.86 0.59 6.10
C VAL A 81 -17.99 1.62 6.25
N GLU A 82 -19.06 1.28 6.98
CA GLU A 82 -20.20 2.17 7.15
C GLU A 82 -19.80 3.45 7.90
N ALA A 83 -19.04 3.32 9.00
CA ALA A 83 -18.55 4.45 9.79
C ALA A 83 -17.31 5.17 9.20
N GLY A 84 -16.64 4.55 8.23
CA GLY A 84 -15.47 5.10 7.53
C GLY A 84 -15.76 6.39 6.77
N ALA A 85 -14.70 7.08 6.33
CA ALA A 85 -14.81 8.34 5.59
C ALA A 85 -15.52 8.20 4.23
N ASP A 86 -16.17 9.28 3.78
CA ASP A 86 -16.78 9.36 2.45
C ASP A 86 -15.73 9.54 1.35
N ILE A 87 -14.68 10.33 1.64
CA ILE A 87 -13.48 10.50 0.81
C ILE A 87 -12.26 10.18 1.67
N TYR A 88 -11.31 9.44 1.13
CA TYR A 88 -10.10 9.10 1.87
C TYR A 88 -8.89 8.94 0.97
N CYS A 89 -7.74 9.39 1.45
CA CYS A 89 -6.46 9.17 0.80
C CYS A 89 -5.84 7.86 1.26
N PHE A 90 -5.22 7.10 0.35
CA PHE A 90 -4.58 5.82 0.64
C PHE A 90 -3.40 5.57 -0.30
N ALA A 91 -2.43 4.75 0.13
CA ALA A 91 -1.34 4.29 -0.73
C ALA A 91 -1.85 3.21 -1.68
N GLN A 92 -1.43 3.25 -2.95
CA GLN A 92 -2.00 2.41 -4.01
C GLN A 92 -1.96 0.89 -3.75
N ASP A 93 -1.00 0.37 -2.98
CA ASP A 93 -0.91 -1.06 -2.65
C ASP A 93 -2.15 -1.56 -1.89
N GLN A 94 -2.86 -0.65 -1.22
CA GLN A 94 -4.08 -0.97 -0.50
C GLN A 94 -5.31 -1.08 -1.38
N LEU A 95 -5.21 -0.75 -2.68
CA LEU A 95 -6.33 -0.77 -3.61
C LEU A 95 -7.06 -2.12 -3.59
N SER A 96 -6.33 -3.24 -3.73
CA SER A 96 -6.94 -4.57 -3.70
C SER A 96 -7.72 -4.84 -2.42
N ARG A 97 -7.13 -4.53 -1.26
CA ARG A 97 -7.76 -4.77 0.04
C ARG A 97 -9.05 -3.97 0.21
N LEU A 98 -9.06 -2.73 -0.28
CA LEU A 98 -10.25 -1.88 -0.28
C LEU A 98 -11.34 -2.39 -1.24
N LEU A 99 -10.95 -2.94 -2.40
CA LEU A 99 -11.89 -3.56 -3.35
C LEU A 99 -12.53 -4.82 -2.77
N THR A 100 -11.74 -5.71 -2.16
CA THR A 100 -12.24 -6.92 -1.51
C THR A 100 -13.19 -6.59 -0.36
N ALA A 101 -12.92 -5.50 0.38
CA ALA A 101 -13.80 -4.98 1.42
C ALA A 101 -15.00 -4.17 0.90
N LYS A 102 -15.13 -4.00 -0.44
CA LYS A 102 -16.18 -3.19 -1.08
C LYS A 102 -16.21 -1.74 -0.56
N ALA A 103 -15.04 -1.20 -0.20
CA ALA A 103 -14.89 0.12 0.39
C ALA A 103 -14.67 1.23 -0.64
N LEU A 104 -14.60 0.91 -1.94
CA LEU A 104 -14.40 1.88 -3.03
C LEU A 104 -15.54 1.88 -4.04
N ALA A 105 -16.01 3.08 -4.37
CA ALA A 105 -16.94 3.32 -5.45
C ALA A 105 -16.24 3.22 -6.81
N LYS A 106 -16.92 2.59 -7.78
CA LYS A 106 -16.48 2.60 -9.18
C LYS A 106 -16.58 4.02 -9.74
N LEU A 107 -15.55 4.48 -10.45
CA LEU A 107 -15.64 5.73 -11.20
C LEU A 107 -16.61 5.57 -12.37
N GLY A 108 -17.55 6.52 -12.48
CA GLY A 108 -18.41 6.61 -13.67
C GLY A 108 -17.64 7.10 -14.89
N THR A 109 -18.24 6.98 -16.08
CA THR A 109 -17.58 7.30 -17.37
C THR A 109 -16.90 8.67 -17.39
N LYS A 110 -17.56 9.75 -16.93
CA LYS A 110 -16.96 11.09 -16.91
C LYS A 110 -15.79 11.23 -15.94
N ALA A 111 -15.84 10.52 -14.81
CA ALA A 111 -14.74 10.51 -13.85
C ALA A 111 -13.53 9.76 -14.42
N ALA A 112 -13.77 8.62 -15.08
CA ALA A 112 -12.71 7.88 -15.77
C ALA A 112 -12.10 8.67 -16.94
N GLU A 113 -12.93 9.41 -17.71
CA GLU A 113 -12.47 10.34 -18.75
C GLU A 113 -11.59 11.46 -18.16
N PHE A 114 -12.00 12.04 -17.02
CA PHE A 114 -11.20 13.04 -16.31
C PHE A 114 -9.82 12.47 -15.91
N VAL A 115 -9.78 11.28 -15.30
CA VAL A 115 -8.52 10.63 -14.90
C VAL A 115 -7.65 10.33 -16.13
N THR A 116 -8.23 9.81 -17.21
CA THR A 116 -7.47 9.50 -18.44
C THR A 116 -6.89 10.76 -19.09
N ALA A 117 -7.58 11.90 -19.00
CA ALA A 117 -7.16 13.13 -19.67
C ALA A 117 -6.11 13.94 -18.89
N ASN A 118 -6.02 13.77 -17.57
CA ASN A 118 -5.24 14.66 -16.69
C ASN A 118 -4.03 14.00 -16.02
N TYR A 119 -3.83 12.69 -16.19
CA TYR A 119 -2.81 11.90 -15.50
C TYR A 119 -2.05 11.00 -16.47
N ASP A 120 -0.81 10.65 -16.13
CA ASP A 120 0.03 9.75 -16.95
C ASP A 120 -0.46 8.29 -16.92
N ALA A 121 0.10 7.45 -17.80
CA ALA A 121 -0.32 6.06 -17.93
C ALA A 121 -0.11 5.23 -16.65
N ASP A 122 0.96 5.51 -15.89
CA ASP A 122 1.26 4.82 -14.63
C ASP A 122 0.23 5.19 -13.55
N SER A 123 -0.17 6.47 -13.48
CA SER A 123 -1.21 7.00 -12.59
C SER A 123 -2.59 6.43 -12.94
N VAL A 124 -2.88 6.27 -14.22
CA VAL A 124 -4.13 5.63 -14.68
C VAL A 124 -4.12 4.14 -14.30
N ALA A 125 -2.98 3.47 -14.48
CA ALA A 125 -2.84 2.06 -14.13
C ALA A 125 -2.99 1.83 -12.61
N SER A 126 -2.45 2.72 -11.77
CA SER A 126 -2.50 2.58 -10.31
C SER A 126 -3.90 2.64 -9.71
N VAL A 127 -4.88 3.22 -10.42
CA VAL A 127 -6.29 3.28 -9.99
C VAL A 127 -7.18 2.26 -10.69
N THR A 128 -6.62 1.41 -11.56
CA THR A 128 -7.37 0.52 -12.45
C THR A 128 -7.21 -0.95 -12.06
N VAL A 129 -8.32 -1.65 -11.84
CA VAL A 129 -8.37 -3.11 -11.67
C VAL A 129 -9.38 -3.69 -12.64
N ASP A 130 -8.96 -4.70 -13.42
CA ASP A 130 -9.76 -5.35 -14.47
C ASP A 130 -10.48 -4.35 -15.40
N GLY A 131 -9.74 -3.33 -15.84
CA GLY A 131 -10.25 -2.27 -16.74
C GLY A 131 -11.22 -1.26 -16.10
N THR A 132 -11.46 -1.35 -14.80
CA THR A 132 -12.33 -0.41 -14.05
C THR A 132 -11.49 0.49 -13.13
N MET A 133 -11.77 1.79 -13.15
CA MET A 133 -11.10 2.77 -12.28
C MET A 133 -11.88 3.00 -10.98
N TYR A 134 -11.18 3.17 -9.87
CA TYR A 134 -11.78 3.25 -8.52
C TYR A 134 -11.35 4.46 -7.68
N ALA A 135 -10.37 5.23 -8.13
CA ALA A 135 -9.81 6.35 -7.38
C ALA A 135 -9.23 7.42 -8.31
N TYR A 136 -8.89 8.57 -7.72
CA TYR A 136 -8.21 9.66 -8.40
C TYR A 136 -6.74 9.70 -7.95
N PRO A 137 -5.76 9.76 -8.86
CA PRO A 137 -4.36 9.92 -8.46
C PRO A 137 -4.14 11.28 -7.76
N LEU A 138 -3.49 11.26 -6.60
CA LEU A 138 -3.21 12.44 -5.79
C LEU A 138 -1.75 12.90 -5.96
N THR A 139 -0.81 11.97 -5.77
CA THR A 139 0.63 12.22 -5.87
C THR A 139 1.30 11.14 -6.73
N ALA A 140 2.40 11.49 -7.37
CA ALA A 140 3.23 10.60 -8.19
C ALA A 140 4.68 10.65 -7.67
N ASP A 141 4.84 10.38 -6.39
CA ASP A 141 6.11 10.50 -5.68
C ASP A 141 6.24 9.48 -4.54
N ASN A 142 5.32 8.49 -4.48
CA ASN A 142 5.32 7.47 -3.45
C ASN A 142 6.39 6.41 -3.78
N GLY A 143 7.64 6.79 -3.61
CA GLY A 143 8.81 5.94 -3.76
C GLY A 143 9.91 6.40 -2.80
N TYR A 144 10.98 5.62 -2.74
CA TYR A 144 12.13 5.90 -1.89
C TYR A 144 13.40 6.12 -2.69
N PHE A 145 14.28 6.93 -2.14
CA PHE A 145 15.55 7.38 -2.71
C PHE A 145 16.51 7.70 -1.55
N MET A 146 17.72 8.18 -1.87
CA MET A 146 18.76 8.41 -0.88
C MET A 146 18.79 9.86 -0.40
N TYR A 147 18.71 10.07 0.92
CA TYR A 147 19.15 11.29 1.58
C TYR A 147 20.56 11.06 2.17
N TYR A 148 21.43 12.07 2.11
CA TYR A 148 22.77 11.99 2.69
C TYR A 148 23.26 13.32 3.27
N ASP A 149 24.16 13.24 4.25
CA ASP A 149 24.85 14.38 4.85
C ASP A 149 26.14 14.70 4.06
N LYS A 150 26.10 15.78 3.26
CA LYS A 150 27.23 16.25 2.43
C LYS A 150 28.49 16.60 3.22
N SER A 151 28.39 16.79 4.54
CA SER A 151 29.58 17.01 5.37
C SER A 151 30.35 15.71 5.66
N VAL A 152 29.75 14.56 5.33
CA VAL A 152 30.30 13.22 5.58
C VAL A 152 30.51 12.45 4.28
N ILE A 153 29.50 12.45 3.40
CA ILE A 153 29.50 11.68 2.16
C ILE A 153 29.90 12.60 0.99
N PRO A 154 31.01 12.32 0.29
CA PRO A 154 31.40 13.04 -0.91
C PRO A 154 30.44 12.80 -2.08
N ASP A 155 30.13 13.84 -2.85
CA ASP A 155 29.24 13.73 -4.02
C ASP A 155 29.78 12.78 -5.11
N GLU A 156 31.08 12.49 -5.11
CA GLU A 156 31.73 11.56 -6.06
C GLU A 156 31.57 10.08 -5.71
N ASP A 157 31.12 9.78 -4.47
CA ASP A 157 30.98 8.43 -3.94
C ASP A 157 29.52 7.92 -3.96
N ILE A 158 28.54 8.80 -4.23
CA ILE A 158 27.09 8.52 -4.12
C ILE A 158 26.56 7.42 -5.04
N ASP A 159 27.28 7.11 -6.12
CA ASP A 159 26.87 6.10 -7.10
C ASP A 159 27.28 4.67 -6.70
N SER A 160 28.14 4.50 -5.69
CA SER A 160 28.69 3.19 -5.28
C SER A 160 28.31 2.82 -3.85
N LEU A 161 27.60 1.71 -3.69
CA LEU A 161 27.21 1.18 -2.38
C LEU A 161 28.43 0.90 -1.51
N GLU A 162 29.48 0.33 -2.09
CA GLU A 162 30.73 0.02 -1.38
C GLU A 162 31.42 1.29 -0.88
N LYS A 163 31.46 2.36 -1.68
CA LYS A 163 32.06 3.64 -1.26
C LYS A 163 31.25 4.29 -0.14
N LEU A 164 29.93 4.27 -0.25
CA LEU A 164 29.04 4.79 0.78
C LEU A 164 29.19 4.05 2.12
N ILE A 165 29.37 2.73 2.07
CA ILE A 165 29.69 1.92 3.25
C ILE A 165 31.04 2.34 3.83
N GLU A 166 32.09 2.43 3.01
CA GLU A 166 33.43 2.85 3.43
C GLU A 166 33.42 4.24 4.12
N ASP A 167 32.67 5.20 3.57
CA ASP A 167 32.55 6.55 4.14
C ASP A 167 31.78 6.56 5.46
N CYS A 168 30.69 5.81 5.56
CA CYS A 168 29.94 5.64 6.80
C CYS A 168 30.82 5.04 7.90
N GLU A 169 31.53 3.94 7.59
CA GLU A 169 32.43 3.27 8.52
C GLU A 169 33.59 4.18 8.97
N LYS A 170 34.22 4.89 8.03
CA LYS A 170 35.30 5.85 8.32
C LYS A 170 34.84 7.00 9.20
N ALA A 171 33.59 7.44 9.04
CA ALA A 171 32.98 8.48 9.86
C ALA A 171 32.42 7.96 11.19
N GLY A 172 32.33 6.63 11.38
CA GLY A 172 31.65 6.03 12.53
C GLY A 172 30.15 6.38 12.56
N LYS A 173 29.53 6.53 11.38
CA LYS A 173 28.10 6.86 11.20
C LYS A 173 27.36 5.71 10.51
N TYR A 174 26.04 5.71 10.64
CA TYR A 174 25.20 4.66 10.07
C TYR A 174 24.74 4.95 8.65
N PHE A 175 24.59 3.88 7.87
CA PHE A 175 23.78 3.80 6.67
C PHE A 175 22.41 3.22 7.07
N SER A 176 21.41 4.09 7.18
CA SER A 176 20.03 3.67 7.48
C SER A 176 19.29 3.26 6.21
N PHE A 177 18.97 1.97 6.10
CA PHE A 177 18.16 1.39 5.04
C PHE A 177 17.34 0.24 5.63
N ASP A 178 16.00 0.35 5.61
CA ASP A 178 15.10 -0.58 6.30
C ASP A 178 14.94 -1.93 5.58
N LEU A 179 16.00 -2.74 5.54
CA LEU A 179 16.01 -4.00 4.79
C LEU A 179 15.13 -5.10 5.41
N LYS A 180 14.70 -4.95 6.66
CA LYS A 180 13.71 -5.85 7.29
C LYS A 180 12.28 -5.63 6.76
N ASN A 181 12.07 -4.59 5.96
CA ASN A 181 10.82 -4.31 5.29
C ASN A 181 10.99 -4.55 3.78
N VAL A 182 10.24 -5.49 3.22
CA VAL A 182 10.33 -5.87 1.80
C VAL A 182 9.99 -4.74 0.86
N TRP A 183 9.22 -3.75 1.30
CA TRP A 183 8.99 -2.55 0.51
C TRP A 183 10.30 -1.86 0.12
N TYR A 184 11.29 -1.87 1.02
CA TYR A 184 12.64 -1.35 0.81
C TYR A 184 13.61 -2.42 0.27
N SER A 185 13.64 -3.63 0.86
CA SER A 185 14.63 -4.64 0.47
C SER A 185 14.40 -5.25 -0.91
N ALA A 186 13.16 -5.24 -1.42
CA ALA A 186 12.89 -5.62 -2.81
C ALA A 186 13.59 -4.72 -3.84
N GLY A 187 14.02 -3.51 -3.45
CA GLY A 187 14.82 -2.63 -4.31
C GLY A 187 16.09 -3.30 -4.86
N PHE A 188 16.74 -4.17 -4.09
CA PHE A 188 17.92 -4.93 -4.56
C PHE A 188 17.59 -5.93 -5.68
N PHE A 189 16.37 -6.46 -5.68
CA PHE A 189 15.87 -7.39 -6.69
C PHE A 189 15.40 -6.64 -7.94
N PHE A 190 14.88 -5.43 -7.77
CA PHE A 190 14.48 -4.54 -8.86
C PHE A 190 15.71 -3.87 -9.51
N GLY A 191 15.49 -2.80 -10.27
CA GLY A 191 16.55 -2.10 -10.98
C GLY A 191 17.27 -3.01 -11.97
N ASP A 192 18.60 -2.97 -11.95
CA ASP A 192 19.42 -3.69 -12.94
C ASP A 192 19.55 -5.19 -12.67
N ALA A 193 19.28 -5.67 -11.45
CA ALA A 193 19.13 -7.10 -11.21
C ALA A 193 17.97 -7.67 -12.06
N GLY A 194 16.95 -6.85 -12.29
CA GLY A 194 15.89 -7.12 -13.26
C GLY A 194 14.98 -8.27 -12.84
N CYS A 195 14.79 -8.47 -11.54
CA CYS A 195 13.70 -9.29 -11.02
C CYS A 195 12.38 -8.51 -11.04
N THR A 196 11.28 -9.25 -10.99
CA THR A 196 9.90 -8.75 -10.99
C THR A 196 9.07 -9.62 -10.06
N SER A 197 8.10 -9.01 -9.38
CA SER A 197 7.02 -9.72 -8.68
C SER A 197 5.70 -9.01 -8.98
N THR A 198 5.03 -9.42 -10.06
CA THR A 198 3.80 -8.78 -10.56
C THR A 198 2.60 -9.66 -10.28
N TRP A 199 1.72 -9.21 -9.40
CA TRP A 199 0.54 -9.95 -9.00
C TRP A 199 -0.63 -9.74 -9.98
N VAL A 200 -1.37 -10.81 -10.24
CA VAL A 200 -2.55 -10.80 -11.10
C VAL A 200 -3.78 -10.84 -10.20
N MET A 201 -4.54 -9.75 -10.20
CA MET A 201 -5.77 -9.61 -9.42
C MET A 201 -7.01 -9.86 -10.27
N ASP A 202 -8.08 -10.34 -9.66
CA ASP A 202 -9.41 -10.34 -10.28
C ASP A 202 -10.22 -9.08 -9.97
N ALA A 203 -11.43 -9.01 -10.53
CA ALA A 203 -12.32 -7.86 -10.39
C ALA A 203 -12.72 -7.54 -8.93
N ASP A 204 -12.62 -8.52 -8.03
CA ASP A 204 -12.92 -8.39 -6.60
C ASP A 204 -11.65 -8.10 -5.77
N GLY A 205 -10.49 -7.93 -6.43
CA GLY A 205 -9.21 -7.62 -5.81
C GLY A 205 -8.43 -8.84 -5.31
N ASN A 206 -8.91 -10.06 -5.56
CA ASN A 206 -8.26 -11.29 -5.11
C ASN A 206 -7.11 -11.70 -6.03
N ALA A 207 -6.00 -12.15 -5.44
CA ALA A 207 -4.86 -12.68 -6.19
C ALA A 207 -5.21 -14.00 -6.87
N LYS A 208 -4.93 -14.10 -8.18
CA LYS A 208 -5.09 -15.32 -9.01
C LYS A 208 -3.77 -15.92 -9.46
N GLY A 209 -2.67 -15.19 -9.30
CA GLY A 209 -1.35 -15.61 -9.68
C GLY A 209 -0.33 -14.49 -9.50
N VAL A 210 0.92 -14.82 -9.75
CA VAL A 210 2.04 -13.89 -9.73
C VAL A 210 3.02 -14.25 -10.84
N VAL A 211 3.59 -13.24 -11.47
CA VAL A 211 4.78 -13.37 -12.31
C VAL A 211 5.96 -12.96 -11.44
N ASP A 212 6.63 -13.95 -10.87
CA ASP A 212 7.75 -13.78 -9.95
C ASP A 212 8.98 -14.51 -10.47
N ASN A 213 10.15 -13.89 -10.34
CA ASN A 213 11.44 -14.51 -10.69
C ASN A 213 12.54 -14.23 -9.65
N PHE A 214 12.17 -13.97 -8.39
CA PHE A 214 13.15 -13.78 -7.33
C PHE A 214 13.98 -15.05 -7.15
N ASN A 215 13.40 -16.24 -7.26
CA ASN A 215 14.17 -17.49 -7.32
C ASN A 215 14.79 -17.72 -8.70
N SER A 216 15.91 -17.03 -8.95
CA SER A 216 16.69 -17.13 -10.17
C SER A 216 18.13 -16.66 -9.96
N ASP A 217 18.98 -16.81 -10.97
CA ASP A 217 20.35 -16.24 -10.96
C ASP A 217 20.36 -14.73 -10.72
N LYS A 218 19.32 -14.02 -11.16
CA LYS A 218 19.14 -12.58 -10.91
C LYS A 218 18.87 -12.28 -9.44
N GLY A 219 18.02 -13.08 -8.80
CA GLY A 219 17.77 -12.93 -7.37
C GLY A 219 19.00 -13.28 -6.53
N LEU A 220 19.84 -14.21 -7.00
CA LEU A 220 21.12 -14.49 -6.36
C LEU A 220 22.08 -13.30 -6.44
N ILE A 221 22.14 -12.62 -7.59
CA ILE A 221 22.89 -11.36 -7.75
C ILE A 221 22.37 -10.30 -6.77
N ALA A 222 21.04 -10.14 -6.69
CA ALA A 222 20.40 -9.22 -5.76
C ALA A 222 20.75 -9.50 -4.29
N LEU A 223 20.66 -10.76 -3.86
CA LEU A 223 21.02 -11.14 -2.49
C LEU A 223 22.50 -10.94 -2.18
N LYS A 224 23.41 -11.21 -3.14
CA LYS A 224 24.83 -10.90 -2.98
C LYS A 224 25.07 -9.39 -2.83
N GLY A 225 24.33 -8.56 -3.57
CA GLY A 225 24.34 -7.10 -3.44
C GLY A 225 23.86 -6.65 -2.06
N MET A 226 22.70 -7.15 -1.63
CA MET A 226 22.12 -6.84 -0.32
C MET A 226 23.04 -7.25 0.83
N LYS A 227 23.71 -8.41 0.74
CA LYS A 227 24.66 -8.88 1.75
C LYS A 227 25.80 -7.90 2.03
N LYS A 228 26.27 -7.14 1.02
CA LYS A 228 27.35 -6.15 1.22
C LYS A 228 26.99 -5.14 2.31
N LEU A 229 25.75 -4.67 2.35
CA LEU A 229 25.27 -3.77 3.39
C LEU A 229 24.93 -4.53 4.68
N LEU A 230 24.23 -5.67 4.59
CA LEU A 230 23.83 -6.47 5.77
C LEU A 230 25.01 -6.96 6.63
N ASP A 231 26.15 -7.20 5.98
CA ASP A 231 27.38 -7.68 6.61
C ASP A 231 28.24 -6.52 7.18
N SER A 232 27.90 -5.26 6.91
CA SER A 232 28.59 -4.08 7.47
C SER A 232 27.99 -3.66 8.82
N ASP A 233 28.87 -3.31 9.77
CA ASP A 233 28.47 -2.78 11.08
C ASP A 233 27.85 -1.36 10.99
N CYS A 234 27.99 -0.68 9.85
CA CYS A 234 27.35 0.62 9.64
C CYS A 234 25.87 0.52 9.26
N TRP A 235 25.37 -0.67 8.90
CA TRP A 235 23.96 -0.83 8.54
C TRP A 235 23.04 -0.67 9.75
N ASN A 236 22.00 0.15 9.57
CA ASN A 236 20.90 0.32 10.51
C ASN A 236 19.57 0.09 9.79
N SER A 237 18.70 -0.80 10.30
CA SER A 237 17.37 -1.01 9.71
C SER A 237 16.43 0.12 10.15
N SER A 238 16.43 1.20 9.39
CA SER A 238 15.54 2.34 9.57
C SER A 238 15.34 3.06 8.24
N SER A 239 14.15 3.60 8.04
CA SER A 239 13.83 4.54 6.96
C SER A 239 13.35 5.89 7.49
N GLU A 240 13.42 6.08 8.81
CA GLU A 240 13.04 7.32 9.47
C GLU A 240 14.13 8.38 9.28
N VAL A 241 13.78 9.50 8.67
CA VAL A 241 14.74 10.59 8.41
C VAL A 241 15.32 11.19 9.70
N SER A 242 14.63 11.06 10.84
CA SER A 242 15.19 11.42 12.16
C SER A 242 16.43 10.59 12.54
N ALA A 243 16.74 9.50 11.83
CA ALA A 243 17.96 8.72 12.02
C ALA A 243 19.25 9.55 11.81
N PHE A 244 19.20 10.68 11.10
CA PHE A 244 20.31 11.65 11.04
C PHE A 244 20.66 12.23 12.42
N GLU A 245 19.67 12.48 13.27
CA GLU A 245 19.89 12.90 14.67
C GLU A 245 20.44 11.75 15.52
N SER A 246 20.19 10.50 15.09
CA SER A 246 20.67 9.26 15.72
C SER A 246 21.92 8.69 15.03
N ASN A 247 22.82 9.57 14.56
CA ASN A 247 24.15 9.24 14.03
C ASN A 247 24.18 8.60 12.62
N SER A 248 23.12 8.71 11.81
CA SER A 248 23.19 8.31 10.40
C SER A 248 23.89 9.37 9.53
N ALA A 249 24.61 8.91 8.50
CA ALA A 249 25.13 9.75 7.41
C ALA A 249 24.29 9.61 6.13
N ILE A 250 23.57 8.49 6.00
CA ILE A 250 22.70 8.17 4.88
C ILE A 250 21.39 7.63 5.44
N VAL A 251 20.27 8.06 4.86
CA VAL A 251 18.94 7.49 5.13
C VAL A 251 18.22 7.27 3.81
N VAL A 252 17.81 6.03 3.54
CA VAL A 252 16.90 5.71 2.42
C VAL A 252 15.46 5.89 2.87
N SER A 253 14.74 6.82 2.26
CA SER A 253 13.36 7.18 2.61
C SER A 253 12.64 7.84 1.43
N GLY A 254 11.37 8.22 1.62
CA GLY A 254 10.55 8.86 0.59
C GLY A 254 10.39 10.37 0.76
N THR A 255 9.55 10.98 -0.09
CA THR A 255 9.29 12.43 -0.08
C THR A 255 8.58 12.91 1.18
N TRP A 256 7.91 12.02 1.91
CA TRP A 256 7.30 12.31 3.22
C TRP A 256 8.33 12.73 4.28
N GLY A 257 9.60 12.36 4.11
CA GLY A 257 10.71 12.75 4.98
C GLY A 257 11.36 14.10 4.63
N SER A 258 10.95 14.75 3.55
CA SER A 258 11.63 15.92 2.96
C SER A 258 11.78 17.11 3.92
N SER A 259 10.71 17.49 4.60
CA SER A 259 10.73 18.59 5.58
C SER A 259 11.66 18.30 6.75
N THR A 260 11.63 17.07 7.27
CA THR A 260 12.50 16.62 8.35
C THR A 260 13.97 16.62 7.91
N ALA A 261 14.27 16.16 6.69
CA ALA A 261 15.63 16.16 6.15
C ALA A 261 16.19 17.59 6.01
N LYS A 262 15.37 18.50 5.45
CA LYS A 262 15.71 19.93 5.32
C LYS A 262 15.97 20.57 6.69
N GLN A 263 15.16 20.23 7.69
CA GLN A 263 15.31 20.75 9.05
C GLN A 263 16.60 20.27 9.73
N ILE A 264 16.95 18.98 9.59
CA ILE A 264 18.10 18.39 10.27
C ILE A 264 19.42 18.75 9.57
N LEU A 265 19.48 18.58 8.24
CA LEU A 265 20.73 18.71 7.48
C LEU A 265 21.00 20.12 6.95
N GLY A 266 19.96 20.94 6.75
CA GLY A 266 20.10 22.30 6.22
C GLY A 266 20.89 22.33 4.92
N ASP A 267 21.95 23.15 4.88
CA ASP A 267 22.84 23.29 3.71
C ASP A 267 23.62 22.01 3.36
N ASN A 268 23.75 21.08 4.31
CA ASN A 268 24.41 19.79 4.09
C ASN A 268 23.47 18.74 3.49
N LEU A 269 22.21 19.07 3.19
CA LEU A 269 21.27 18.14 2.58
C LEU A 269 21.74 17.72 1.18
N GLY A 270 22.05 16.44 1.04
CA GLY A 270 22.21 15.73 -0.22
C GLY A 270 21.02 14.83 -0.52
N VAL A 271 20.67 14.73 -1.80
CA VAL A 271 19.65 13.80 -2.32
C VAL A 271 20.13 13.21 -3.62
N ALA A 272 19.90 11.92 -3.82
CA ALA A 272 20.23 11.18 -5.03
C ALA A 272 19.28 9.98 -5.19
N ASP A 273 19.27 9.38 -6.39
CA ASP A 273 18.81 8.02 -6.55
C ASP A 273 19.68 7.03 -5.74
N LEU A 274 19.27 5.77 -5.68
CA LEU A 274 19.96 4.75 -4.89
C LEU A 274 21.27 4.34 -5.57
N PRO A 275 22.30 3.93 -4.79
CA PRO A 275 23.58 3.56 -5.37
C PRO A 275 23.52 2.26 -6.19
N SER A 276 24.59 1.98 -6.91
CA SER A 276 24.84 0.67 -7.52
C SER A 276 25.74 -0.20 -6.64
N TYR A 277 25.57 -1.52 -6.71
CA TYR A 277 26.49 -2.50 -6.09
C TYR A 277 27.25 -3.30 -7.16
N ASP A 278 28.50 -3.68 -6.89
CA ASP A 278 29.33 -4.44 -7.83
C ASP A 278 29.30 -5.95 -7.54
N ILE A 279 28.94 -6.76 -8.54
CA ILE A 279 29.11 -8.21 -8.52
C ILE A 279 30.02 -8.60 -9.68
N ASP A 280 31.22 -9.09 -9.34
CA ASP A 280 32.22 -9.58 -10.29
C ASP A 280 32.60 -8.56 -11.38
N GLY A 281 32.70 -7.27 -11.02
CA GLY A 281 33.05 -6.19 -11.94
C GLY A 281 31.88 -5.65 -12.78
N THR A 282 30.65 -6.08 -12.48
CA THR A 282 29.41 -5.55 -13.07
C THR A 282 28.65 -4.77 -12.02
N ALA A 283 28.35 -3.49 -12.32
CA ALA A 283 27.52 -2.63 -11.49
C ALA A 283 26.03 -2.92 -11.74
N TYR A 284 25.26 -3.02 -10.65
CA TYR A 284 23.81 -3.17 -10.66
C TYR A 284 23.18 -2.05 -9.85
N HIS A 285 22.43 -1.16 -10.50
CA HIS A 285 21.71 -0.09 -9.83
C HIS A 285 20.57 -0.66 -8.98
N ILE A 286 20.48 -0.23 -7.71
CA ILE A 286 19.39 -0.62 -6.82
C ILE A 286 18.09 0.02 -7.33
N GLY A 287 17.07 -0.78 -7.52
CA GLY A 287 15.73 -0.31 -7.86
C GLY A 287 14.95 0.15 -6.65
N SER A 288 13.70 0.53 -6.87
CA SER A 288 12.77 0.85 -5.78
C SER A 288 11.34 0.48 -6.15
N PHE A 289 10.43 0.55 -5.19
CA PHE A 289 9.04 0.81 -5.57
C PHE A 289 8.87 2.28 -5.92
N PHE A 290 8.11 2.52 -6.97
CA PHE A 290 7.56 3.83 -7.28
C PHE A 290 6.04 3.73 -7.33
N GLY A 291 5.37 4.79 -6.91
CA GLY A 291 3.95 4.69 -6.71
C GLY A 291 3.20 5.98 -6.55
N PHE A 292 1.93 5.79 -6.24
CA PHE A 292 0.96 6.85 -6.16
C PHE A 292 0.23 6.80 -4.81
N LYS A 293 -0.04 7.98 -4.27
CA LYS A 293 -1.10 8.15 -3.28
C LYS A 293 -2.38 8.47 -4.04
N LEU A 294 -3.47 7.86 -3.62
CA LEU A 294 -4.75 7.88 -4.32
C LEU A 294 -5.83 8.50 -3.43
N MET A 295 -6.86 9.06 -4.03
CA MET A 295 -8.06 9.56 -3.36
C MET A 295 -9.27 8.74 -3.79
N GLY A 296 -9.81 7.96 -2.86
CA GLY A 296 -10.97 7.09 -3.07
C GLY A 296 -12.26 7.71 -2.54
N ILE A 297 -13.38 7.18 -3.02
CA ILE A 297 -14.72 7.51 -2.54
C ILE A 297 -15.36 6.23 -2.02
N LYS A 298 -15.90 6.24 -0.81
CA LYS A 298 -16.70 5.13 -0.28
C LYS A 298 -18.02 5.00 -1.05
N PRO A 299 -18.49 3.79 -1.42
CA PRO A 299 -19.81 3.60 -2.04
C PRO A 299 -20.91 4.32 -1.26
N GLN A 300 -21.74 5.08 -1.98
CA GLN A 300 -22.85 5.84 -1.39
C GLN A 300 -24.18 5.24 -1.82
N GLU A 301 -25.13 5.19 -0.90
CA GLU A 301 -26.52 4.82 -1.22
C GLU A 301 -27.22 5.90 -2.06
N ASP A 302 -26.93 7.18 -1.78
CA ASP A 302 -27.45 8.30 -2.53
C ASP A 302 -26.58 8.60 -3.78
N PRO A 303 -27.11 8.39 -5.00
CA PRO A 303 -26.37 8.67 -6.23
C PRO A 303 -26.08 10.16 -6.42
N VAL A 304 -26.86 11.07 -5.84
CA VAL A 304 -26.62 12.52 -5.91
C VAL A 304 -25.42 12.89 -5.04
N LYS A 305 -25.37 12.41 -3.79
CA LYS A 305 -24.18 12.54 -2.93
C LYS A 305 -22.94 11.95 -3.60
N ASN A 306 -23.04 10.75 -4.20
CA ASN A 306 -21.91 10.15 -4.94
C ASN A 306 -21.37 11.08 -6.05
N ALA A 307 -22.28 11.66 -6.85
CA ALA A 307 -21.90 12.58 -7.92
C ALA A 307 -21.26 13.86 -7.38
N ALA A 308 -21.77 14.40 -6.27
CA ALA A 308 -21.18 15.56 -5.59
C ALA A 308 -19.77 15.24 -5.06
N LEU A 309 -19.56 14.09 -4.41
CA LEU A 309 -18.24 13.65 -3.93
C LEU A 309 -17.23 13.51 -5.08
N ASN A 310 -17.66 13.03 -6.25
CA ASN A 310 -16.80 12.96 -7.43
C ASN A 310 -16.37 14.36 -7.92
N LYS A 311 -17.24 15.37 -7.84
CA LYS A 311 -16.88 16.77 -8.15
C LYS A 311 -15.84 17.31 -7.17
N LEU A 312 -15.99 16.99 -5.88
CA LEU A 312 -15.01 17.39 -4.88
C LEU A 312 -13.66 16.69 -5.09
N ALA A 313 -13.66 15.37 -5.34
CA ALA A 313 -12.43 14.61 -5.59
C ALA A 313 -11.67 15.14 -6.82
N GLN A 314 -12.36 15.47 -7.92
CA GLN A 314 -11.76 16.09 -9.11
C GLN A 314 -11.14 17.46 -8.80
N PHE A 315 -11.80 18.28 -7.98
CA PHE A 315 -11.26 19.56 -7.54
C PHE A 315 -10.02 19.40 -6.66
N LEU A 316 -10.09 18.51 -5.66
CA LEU A 316 -8.99 18.27 -4.72
C LEU A 316 -7.77 17.65 -5.41
N THR A 317 -7.97 16.84 -6.46
CA THR A 317 -6.88 16.22 -7.24
C THR A 317 -6.44 17.05 -8.45
N GLY A 318 -7.10 18.18 -8.71
CA GLY A 318 -6.74 19.11 -9.79
C GLY A 318 -5.43 19.85 -9.56
N LYS A 319 -5.02 20.61 -10.58
CA LYS A 319 -3.73 21.33 -10.64
C LYS A 319 -3.48 22.23 -9.43
N GLU A 320 -4.37 23.17 -9.16
CA GLU A 320 -4.19 24.18 -8.10
C GLU A 320 -3.98 23.53 -6.73
N CYS A 321 -4.89 22.63 -6.35
CA CYS A 321 -4.78 21.90 -5.09
C CYS A 321 -3.52 21.03 -4.99
N SER A 322 -3.04 20.51 -6.12
CA SER A 322 -1.79 19.73 -6.19
C SER A 322 -0.55 20.62 -6.03
N LEU A 323 -0.54 21.81 -6.63
CA LEU A 323 0.54 22.77 -6.45
C LEU A 323 0.59 23.34 -5.03
N GLU A 324 -0.56 23.53 -4.38
CA GLU A 324 -0.60 23.90 -2.97
C GLU A 324 0.02 22.82 -2.08
N ARG A 325 -0.30 21.54 -2.33
CA ARG A 325 0.33 20.40 -1.62
C ARG A 325 1.84 20.33 -1.87
N HIS A 326 2.27 20.58 -3.11
CA HIS A 326 3.69 20.66 -3.42
C HIS A 326 4.37 21.78 -2.64
N ALA A 327 3.80 22.99 -2.64
CA ALA A 327 4.36 24.13 -1.94
C ALA A 327 4.42 23.93 -0.41
N SER A 328 3.44 23.25 0.18
CA SER A 328 3.37 23.04 1.63
C SER A 328 4.19 21.84 2.12
N ASN A 329 4.25 20.75 1.35
CA ASN A 329 4.81 19.47 1.80
C ASN A 329 5.91 18.90 0.89
N GLY A 330 6.20 19.54 -0.25
CA GLY A 330 7.15 19.05 -1.25
C GLY A 330 6.65 17.81 -2.01
N TRP A 331 5.35 17.51 -1.97
CA TRP A 331 4.80 16.31 -2.62
C TRP A 331 4.78 16.47 -4.15
N GLY A 332 5.20 15.43 -4.85
CA GLY A 332 5.19 15.38 -6.32
C GLY A 332 3.77 15.14 -6.85
N PRO A 333 3.21 16.05 -7.66
CA PRO A 333 1.83 15.93 -8.11
C PRO A 333 1.66 14.80 -9.13
N ALA A 334 0.51 14.10 -9.09
CA ALA A 334 0.15 13.18 -10.18
C ALA A 334 -0.47 13.90 -11.39
N ASN A 335 -1.08 15.07 -11.17
CA ASN A 335 -1.70 15.85 -12.24
C ASN A 335 -0.64 16.36 -13.23
N LEU A 336 -0.80 16.05 -14.52
CA LEU A 336 0.17 16.37 -15.58
C LEU A 336 0.48 17.87 -15.70
N GLU A 337 -0.53 18.74 -15.54
CA GLU A 337 -0.29 20.18 -15.60
C GLU A 337 0.49 20.71 -14.40
N ALA A 338 0.29 20.12 -13.22
CA ALA A 338 1.05 20.46 -12.03
C ALA A 338 2.48 19.91 -12.11
N GLN A 339 2.70 18.72 -12.71
CA GLN A 339 4.04 18.18 -12.95
C GLN A 339 4.89 19.09 -13.84
N ALA A 340 4.26 19.79 -14.79
CA ALA A 340 4.93 20.72 -15.69
C ALA A 340 5.22 22.10 -15.07
N ASP A 341 4.82 22.34 -13.82
CA ASP A 341 5.08 23.61 -13.14
C ASP A 341 6.56 23.76 -12.80
N GLU A 342 7.09 24.97 -12.94
CA GLU A 342 8.52 25.24 -12.72
C GLU A 342 8.96 24.96 -11.28
N ALA A 343 8.09 25.14 -10.28
CA ALA A 343 8.42 24.83 -8.89
C ALA A 343 8.64 23.33 -8.70
N VAL A 344 7.83 22.50 -9.37
CA VAL A 344 7.91 21.05 -9.32
C VAL A 344 9.12 20.53 -10.09
N LEU A 345 9.35 21.03 -11.30
CA LEU A 345 10.48 20.62 -12.15
C LEU A 345 11.85 20.97 -11.55
N ASN A 346 11.91 22.04 -10.76
CA ASN A 346 13.15 22.50 -10.13
C ASN A 346 13.32 22.00 -8.69
N ASP A 347 12.42 21.17 -8.15
CA ASP A 347 12.60 20.58 -6.82
C ASP A 347 13.64 19.44 -6.86
N PRO A 348 14.80 19.60 -6.19
CA PRO A 348 15.87 18.59 -6.23
C PRO A 348 15.46 17.25 -5.59
N ILE A 349 14.55 17.25 -4.63
CA ILE A 349 14.03 16.01 -4.03
C ILE A 349 13.18 15.25 -5.03
N LEU A 350 12.28 15.94 -5.74
CA LEU A 350 11.49 15.32 -6.78
C LEU A 350 12.36 14.84 -7.94
N ALA A 351 13.40 15.59 -8.30
CA ALA A 351 14.39 15.15 -9.27
C ALA A 351 15.05 13.83 -8.88
N ALA A 352 15.44 13.66 -7.61
CA ALA A 352 16.02 12.40 -7.10
C ALA A 352 15.01 11.24 -7.15
N VAL A 353 13.76 11.47 -6.75
CA VAL A 353 12.68 10.46 -6.84
C VAL A 353 12.45 10.04 -8.30
N TYR A 354 12.43 10.99 -9.23
CA TYR A 354 12.19 10.70 -10.64
C TYR A 354 13.39 10.08 -11.35
N ALA A 355 14.62 10.39 -10.92
CA ALA A 355 15.81 9.65 -11.34
C ALA A 355 15.69 8.19 -10.91
N GLN A 356 15.35 7.97 -9.62
CA GLN A 356 15.15 6.64 -9.08
C GLN A 356 14.00 5.88 -9.75
N LYS A 357 12.91 6.57 -10.16
CA LYS A 357 11.78 5.98 -10.88
C LYS A 357 12.22 5.19 -12.12
N VAL A 358 13.32 5.58 -12.79
CA VAL A 358 13.83 4.87 -13.98
C VAL A 358 14.25 3.43 -13.66
N TYR A 359 14.70 3.17 -12.43
CA TYR A 359 15.05 1.84 -11.91
C TYR A 359 13.92 1.22 -11.06
N GLY A 360 12.82 1.96 -10.91
CA GLY A 360 11.69 1.61 -10.08
C GLY A 360 10.73 0.61 -10.72
N GLN A 361 10.11 -0.22 -9.90
CA GLN A 361 8.92 -0.97 -10.25
C GLN A 361 7.69 -0.19 -9.79
N VAL A 362 6.73 0.03 -10.70
CA VAL A 362 5.44 0.59 -10.31
C VAL A 362 4.75 -0.41 -9.39
N GLN A 363 4.47 0.01 -8.16
CA GLN A 363 3.77 -0.83 -7.18
C GLN A 363 2.30 -0.96 -7.58
N LEU A 364 1.99 -1.98 -8.37
CA LEU A 364 0.61 -2.34 -8.67
C LEU A 364 -0.02 -3.07 -7.47
N ALA A 365 -1.30 -3.39 -7.58
CA ALA A 365 -1.98 -4.21 -6.59
C ALA A 365 -1.18 -5.49 -6.28
N ILE A 366 -0.80 -5.68 -5.01
CA ILE A 366 0.02 -6.80 -4.51
C ILE A 366 -0.79 -7.55 -3.45
N SER A 367 -0.62 -8.87 -3.39
CA SER A 367 -1.26 -9.68 -2.34
C SER A 367 -0.68 -9.32 -0.98
N GLY A 368 -1.54 -9.18 0.04
CA GLY A 368 -1.09 -8.89 1.40
C GLY A 368 -0.08 -9.91 1.95
N ALA A 369 -0.14 -11.17 1.48
CA ALA A 369 0.81 -12.23 1.87
C ALA A 369 2.26 -11.87 1.52
N TRP A 370 2.45 -11.19 0.38
CA TRP A 370 3.77 -10.88 -0.16
C TRP A 370 4.61 -10.06 0.81
N TRP A 371 3.98 -9.10 1.50
CA TRP A 371 4.65 -8.23 2.48
C TRP A 371 5.30 -9.06 3.59
N ASN A 372 4.55 -10.00 4.17
CA ASN A 372 5.06 -10.83 5.27
C ASN A 372 6.09 -11.84 4.79
N ILE A 373 5.84 -12.49 3.64
CA ILE A 373 6.75 -13.47 3.05
C ILE A 373 8.09 -12.80 2.68
N GLY A 374 8.05 -11.56 2.21
CA GLY A 374 9.24 -10.83 1.81
C GLY A 374 10.06 -10.27 2.97
N ASN A 375 9.42 -9.88 4.07
CA ASN A 375 10.10 -9.25 5.23
C ASN A 375 11.19 -10.14 5.85
N VAL A 376 11.11 -11.46 5.66
CA VAL A 376 12.11 -12.40 6.19
C VAL A 376 13.35 -12.56 5.30
N ILE A 377 13.32 -12.12 4.04
CA ILE A 377 14.41 -12.36 3.07
C ILE A 377 15.74 -11.81 3.57
N ALA A 378 15.75 -10.59 4.13
CA ALA A 378 16.98 -9.95 4.58
C ALA A 378 17.60 -10.65 5.80
N ASP A 379 16.77 -11.13 6.74
CA ASP A 379 17.24 -11.88 7.91
C ASP A 379 17.79 -13.26 7.48
N GLU A 380 17.08 -13.98 6.62
CA GLU A 380 17.57 -15.25 6.05
C GLU A 380 18.87 -15.06 5.24
N ALA A 381 18.99 -13.97 4.47
CA ALA A 381 20.19 -13.64 3.70
C ALA A 381 21.38 -13.22 4.58
N LYS A 382 21.11 -12.60 5.73
CA LYS A 382 22.14 -12.27 6.73
C LYS A 382 22.70 -13.53 7.37
N ASP A 383 21.85 -14.50 7.70
CA ASP A 383 22.25 -15.78 8.31
C ASP A 383 22.95 -16.72 7.33
N ALA A 384 22.71 -16.56 6.02
CA ALA A 384 23.40 -17.34 4.99
C ALA A 384 24.92 -17.06 4.98
N THR A 385 25.70 -18.14 5.12
CA THR A 385 27.17 -18.10 5.20
C THR A 385 27.88 -18.39 3.88
N ASP A 386 27.15 -18.86 2.87
CA ASP A 386 27.66 -19.17 1.54
C ASP A 386 26.59 -18.97 0.45
N GLU A 387 26.97 -19.19 -0.81
CA GLU A 387 26.09 -19.04 -1.96
C GLU A 387 24.93 -20.05 -1.96
N GLU A 388 25.12 -21.23 -1.39
CA GLU A 388 24.06 -22.25 -1.32
C GLU A 388 22.99 -21.83 -0.30
N GLY A 389 23.41 -21.27 0.84
CA GLY A 389 22.52 -20.63 1.80
C GLY A 389 21.68 -19.52 1.15
N LEU A 390 22.30 -18.65 0.34
CA LEU A 390 21.58 -17.61 -0.40
C LEU A 390 20.55 -18.18 -1.39
N LYS A 391 20.90 -19.24 -2.13
CA LYS A 391 19.94 -19.92 -3.01
C LYS A 391 18.78 -20.52 -2.22
N GLN A 392 19.05 -21.05 -1.03
CA GLN A 392 18.01 -21.60 -0.16
C GLN A 392 17.03 -20.52 0.31
N VAL A 393 17.48 -19.29 0.59
CA VAL A 393 16.58 -18.15 0.89
C VAL A 393 15.57 -17.93 -0.24
N LEU A 394 16.04 -17.94 -1.49
CA LEU A 394 15.17 -17.74 -2.65
C LEU A 394 14.17 -18.88 -2.86
N VAL A 395 14.61 -20.13 -2.62
CA VAL A 395 13.73 -21.31 -2.64
C VAL A 395 12.67 -21.20 -1.53
N ASN A 396 13.04 -20.80 -0.32
CA ASN A 396 12.11 -20.60 0.79
C ASN A 396 11.05 -19.55 0.43
N TYR A 397 11.49 -18.42 -0.12
CA TYR A 397 10.60 -17.36 -0.60
C TYR A 397 9.62 -17.89 -1.66
N GLU A 398 10.10 -18.56 -2.72
CA GLU A 398 9.25 -19.07 -3.80
C GLU A 398 8.24 -20.11 -3.29
N ASN A 399 8.66 -20.99 -2.37
CA ASN A 399 7.76 -21.95 -1.74
C ASN A 399 6.63 -21.25 -0.99
N LYS A 400 6.94 -20.26 -0.15
CA LYS A 400 5.94 -19.48 0.60
C LYS A 400 4.97 -18.73 -0.34
N ILE A 401 5.46 -18.16 -1.44
CA ILE A 401 4.62 -17.53 -2.46
C ILE A 401 3.68 -18.56 -3.10
N ASN A 402 4.21 -19.68 -3.55
CA ASN A 402 3.41 -20.74 -4.19
C ASN A 402 2.39 -21.37 -3.23
N GLU A 403 2.74 -21.49 -1.95
CA GLU A 403 1.81 -21.91 -0.91
C GLU A 403 0.70 -20.88 -0.76
N SER A 404 1.02 -19.59 -0.67
CA SER A 404 0.03 -18.51 -0.54
C SER A 404 -1.02 -18.51 -1.66
N LEU A 405 -0.63 -18.86 -2.89
CA LEU A 405 -1.51 -18.95 -4.06
C LEU A 405 -2.39 -20.20 -4.09
N LYS A 406 -2.03 -21.26 -3.36
CA LYS A 406 -2.83 -22.49 -3.24
C LYS A 406 -3.91 -22.35 -2.17
N LEU A 407 -3.80 -21.36 -1.29
CA LEU A 407 -4.80 -21.10 -0.27
C LEU A 407 -6.06 -20.55 -0.95
N ASP A 408 -7.22 -21.13 -0.60
CA ASP A 408 -8.50 -20.53 -0.99
C ASP A 408 -8.63 -19.17 -0.31
N ALA A 409 -8.70 -18.08 -1.08
CA ALA A 409 -8.82 -16.72 -0.54
C ALA A 409 -10.10 -16.50 0.30
N ASN A 410 -11.06 -17.44 0.23
CA ASN A 410 -12.26 -17.45 1.06
C ASN A 410 -12.17 -18.40 2.26
N ALA A 411 -11.08 -19.16 2.40
CA ALA A 411 -10.85 -19.99 3.58
C ALA A 411 -10.31 -19.16 4.74
N LEU A 412 -10.40 -19.71 5.94
CA LEU A 412 -9.58 -19.29 7.07
C LEU A 412 -8.56 -20.38 7.37
N LEU A 413 -7.43 -19.94 7.90
CA LEU A 413 -6.43 -20.79 8.52
C LEU A 413 -6.55 -20.65 10.03
N PHE A 414 -6.52 -21.79 10.72
CA PHE A 414 -6.18 -21.85 12.13
C PHE A 414 -4.70 -22.25 12.22
N VAL A 415 -3.85 -21.38 12.75
CA VAL A 415 -2.42 -21.61 12.94
C VAL A 415 -2.16 -21.83 14.42
N GLY A 416 -1.85 -23.06 14.84
CA GLY A 416 -1.77 -23.45 16.26
C GLY A 416 -0.34 -23.68 16.76
N ALA A 417 0.09 -22.96 17.80
CA ALA A 417 1.41 -23.11 18.41
C ALA A 417 1.33 -23.99 19.66
N TRP A 418 1.22 -25.30 19.47
CA TRP A 418 1.19 -26.28 20.57
C TRP A 418 2.55 -26.48 21.26
N ASN A 419 3.60 -25.72 20.90
CA ASN A 419 4.98 -25.94 21.35
C ASN A 419 5.86 -24.67 21.58
N GLY A 420 5.28 -23.51 21.92
CA GLY A 420 6.04 -22.43 22.58
C GLY A 420 6.43 -21.17 21.80
N TRP A 421 5.51 -20.56 21.03
CA TRP A 421 5.62 -19.17 20.51
C TRP A 421 6.95 -18.79 19.83
N ASN A 422 7.60 -19.71 19.13
CA ASN A 422 8.56 -19.28 18.13
C ASN A 422 7.77 -18.99 16.85
N ASN A 423 7.89 -17.76 16.35
CA ASN A 423 7.32 -17.25 15.10
C ASN A 423 7.84 -17.97 13.84
N ALA A 424 8.19 -19.25 13.93
CA ALA A 424 8.42 -20.08 12.78
C ALA A 424 7.06 -20.65 12.37
N ASP A 425 6.58 -20.23 11.21
CA ASP A 425 5.32 -20.61 10.54
C ASP A 425 5.22 -22.11 10.18
N GLU A 426 5.89 -23.00 10.92
CA GLU A 426 5.84 -24.46 10.80
C GLU A 426 4.88 -25.12 11.80
N ALA A 427 4.11 -24.34 12.57
CA ALA A 427 3.14 -24.86 13.51
C ALA A 427 1.83 -25.26 12.79
N ASP A 428 1.24 -26.40 13.18
CA ASP A 428 0.14 -27.07 12.49
C ASP A 428 -0.93 -26.11 11.94
N THR A 429 -1.03 -26.05 10.61
CA THR A 429 -2.00 -25.21 9.89
C THR A 429 -3.23 -26.04 9.50
N TYR A 430 -4.40 -25.56 9.90
CA TYR A 430 -5.68 -26.19 9.62
C TYR A 430 -6.56 -25.27 8.80
N TYR A 431 -7.31 -25.83 7.86
CA TYR A 431 -8.19 -25.09 6.97
C TYR A 431 -9.64 -25.28 7.38
N PHE A 432 -10.39 -24.18 7.44
CA PHE A 432 -11.84 -24.29 7.51
C PHE A 432 -12.36 -24.87 6.19
N LYS A 433 -13.08 -25.99 6.29
CA LYS A 433 -13.75 -26.62 5.16
C LYS A 433 -15.25 -26.47 5.34
N ASP A 434 -15.91 -25.85 4.36
CA ASP A 434 -17.35 -25.57 4.40
C ASP A 434 -17.78 -24.77 5.66
N GLY A 435 -16.93 -23.83 6.10
CA GLY A 435 -17.17 -22.98 7.28
C GLY A 435 -16.95 -23.67 8.63
N ALA A 436 -16.37 -24.88 8.66
CA ALA A 436 -16.12 -25.64 9.88
C ALA A 436 -14.72 -26.25 9.93
N LEU A 437 -14.21 -26.43 11.14
CA LEU A 437 -12.95 -27.10 11.44
C LEU A 437 -13.08 -27.87 12.75
N THR A 438 -12.59 -29.10 12.81
CA THR A 438 -12.45 -29.85 14.06
C THR A 438 -10.99 -29.89 14.48
N LEU A 439 -10.71 -29.47 15.71
CA LEU A 439 -9.39 -29.41 16.32
C LEU A 439 -9.30 -30.41 17.46
N ASP A 440 -8.18 -31.11 17.57
CA ASP A 440 -7.79 -31.86 18.76
C ASP A 440 -6.70 -31.06 19.48
N VAL A 441 -7.05 -30.51 20.64
CA VAL A 441 -6.25 -29.56 21.42
C VAL A 441 -5.50 -30.36 22.49
N PRO A 442 -4.18 -30.60 22.34
CA PRO A 442 -3.38 -31.31 23.32
C PRO A 442 -3.12 -30.47 24.57
N GLU A 443 -2.75 -31.12 25.67
CA GLU A 443 -2.23 -30.44 26.86
C GLU A 443 -0.85 -29.84 26.55
N SER A 444 -0.71 -28.52 26.68
CA SER A 444 0.52 -27.78 26.41
C SER A 444 0.56 -26.48 27.22
N ASP A 445 1.75 -25.90 27.40
CA ASP A 445 1.93 -24.55 27.98
C ASP A 445 1.21 -23.48 27.14
N TYR A 446 0.97 -23.77 25.85
CA TYR A 446 0.18 -22.93 24.98
C TYR A 446 -0.83 -23.74 24.17
N MET A 447 -2.09 -23.64 24.58
CA MET A 447 -3.20 -24.38 23.98
C MET A 447 -3.99 -23.51 23.01
N GLY A 448 -3.34 -22.94 22.00
CA GLY A 448 -3.98 -21.91 21.20
C GLY A 448 -3.38 -21.67 19.83
N GLY A 449 -4.10 -20.88 19.06
CA GLY A 449 -3.72 -20.49 17.72
C GLY A 449 -4.37 -19.21 17.27
N ARG A 450 -4.03 -18.78 16.07
CA ARG A 450 -4.62 -17.62 15.43
C ARG A 450 -5.50 -18.06 14.28
N ILE A 451 -6.65 -17.41 14.15
CA ILE A 451 -7.44 -17.48 12.92
C ILE A 451 -6.96 -16.35 12.02
N VAL A 452 -6.45 -16.70 10.84
CA VAL A 452 -6.02 -15.75 9.82
C VAL A 452 -6.70 -16.07 8.50
N LYS A 453 -7.01 -15.04 7.74
CA LYS A 453 -7.31 -15.14 6.33
C LYS A 453 -6.01 -15.42 5.60
N PRO A 454 -6.00 -16.37 4.66
CA PRO A 454 -4.96 -16.44 3.66
C PRO A 454 -4.67 -15.05 3.10
N ALA A 455 -3.39 -14.67 3.13
CA ALA A 455 -2.89 -13.39 2.66
C ALA A 455 -3.14 -12.12 3.50
N ASP A 456 -3.78 -12.17 4.68
CA ASP A 456 -3.88 -11.03 5.61
C ASP A 456 -3.49 -11.44 7.03
N TRP A 457 -2.20 -11.65 7.26
CA TRP A 457 -1.68 -12.12 8.54
C TRP A 457 -1.55 -11.00 9.59
N GLY A 458 -1.87 -9.75 9.26
CA GLY A 458 -1.61 -8.59 10.11
C GLY A 458 -2.81 -8.14 10.93
N THR A 459 -4.05 -8.40 10.46
CA THR A 459 -5.22 -7.66 10.98
C THR A 459 -6.38 -8.51 11.48
N ASP A 460 -6.29 -9.84 11.41
CA ASP A 460 -7.39 -10.69 11.85
C ASP A 460 -7.50 -10.79 13.37
N LYS A 461 -8.63 -10.29 13.87
CA LYS A 461 -9.01 -10.24 15.30
C LYS A 461 -9.81 -11.49 15.69
N GLY A 462 -9.26 -12.68 15.48
CA GLY A 462 -9.97 -13.96 15.65
C GLY A 462 -10.72 -14.09 16.99
N PHE A 463 -10.12 -13.63 18.09
CA PHE A 463 -10.78 -13.60 19.41
C PHE A 463 -12.04 -12.72 19.48
N ALA A 464 -11.98 -11.50 18.95
CA ALA A 464 -13.09 -10.53 19.04
C ALA A 464 -14.33 -10.94 18.24
N GLN A 465 -14.15 -11.86 17.29
CA GLN A 465 -15.21 -12.41 16.45
C GLN A 465 -15.88 -13.64 17.07
N VAL A 466 -15.42 -14.14 18.22
CA VAL A 466 -16.04 -15.29 18.91
C VAL A 466 -17.35 -14.85 19.58
N THR A 467 -18.47 -15.12 18.93
CA THR A 467 -19.81 -14.78 19.43
C THR A 467 -20.46 -15.91 20.21
N THR A 468 -19.91 -17.13 20.13
CA THR A 468 -20.42 -18.32 20.84
C THR A 468 -19.26 -19.22 21.23
N GLY A 469 -19.25 -19.70 22.48
CA GLY A 469 -18.14 -20.49 23.04
C GLY A 469 -17.01 -19.65 23.63
N ALA A 470 -17.25 -18.37 23.93
CA ALA A 470 -16.25 -17.47 24.51
C ALA A 470 -15.75 -17.95 25.89
N GLU A 471 -16.55 -18.73 26.62
CA GLU A 471 -16.18 -19.37 27.88
C GLU A 471 -15.16 -20.51 27.73
N LEU A 472 -15.00 -21.04 26.51
CA LEU A 472 -14.06 -22.13 26.20
C LEU A 472 -12.66 -21.61 25.89
N ILE A 473 -12.50 -20.29 25.83
CA ILE A 473 -11.27 -19.63 25.45
C ILE A 473 -10.84 -18.59 26.49
N LYS A 474 -9.55 -18.29 26.52
CA LYS A 474 -8.93 -17.35 27.43
C LYS A 474 -8.67 -16.03 26.70
N ASP A 475 -9.27 -14.95 27.20
CA ASP A 475 -8.91 -13.60 26.82
C ASP A 475 -7.49 -13.28 27.33
N LEU A 476 -6.61 -12.89 26.41
CA LEU A 476 -5.24 -12.50 26.74
C LEU A 476 -5.09 -11.01 27.05
N GLY A 477 -6.19 -10.24 26.98
CA GLY A 477 -6.25 -8.83 27.32
C GLY A 477 -5.94 -7.91 26.13
N ALA A 478 -6.24 -6.62 26.33
CA ALA A 478 -6.13 -5.58 25.31
C ALA A 478 -4.69 -5.32 24.80
N ASP A 479 -3.69 -5.79 25.53
CA ASP A 479 -2.27 -5.62 25.20
C ASP A 479 -1.75 -6.72 24.26
N ASN A 480 -2.57 -7.73 23.92
CA ASN A 480 -2.22 -8.73 22.90
C ASN A 480 -2.64 -8.24 21.50
N PRO A 481 -1.69 -7.81 20.64
CA PRO A 481 -2.02 -7.26 19.32
C PRO A 481 -2.69 -8.29 18.39
N ASP A 482 -2.39 -9.58 18.57
CA ASP A 482 -2.75 -10.64 17.61
C ASP A 482 -4.08 -11.33 17.90
N ASN A 483 -4.76 -11.00 19.01
CA ASN A 483 -6.11 -11.48 19.35
C ASN A 483 -6.30 -13.01 19.14
N ASN A 484 -5.34 -13.79 19.65
CA ASN A 484 -5.29 -15.25 19.51
C ASN A 484 -6.45 -15.96 20.22
N ILE A 485 -6.85 -17.12 19.70
CA ILE A 485 -7.77 -18.05 20.36
C ILE A 485 -6.95 -19.02 21.21
N VAL A 486 -7.03 -18.88 22.53
CA VAL A 486 -6.39 -19.81 23.47
C VAL A 486 -7.46 -20.63 24.17
N PHE A 487 -7.48 -21.93 23.96
CA PHE A 487 -8.42 -22.83 24.63
C PHE A 487 -8.11 -22.91 26.13
N ALA A 488 -9.16 -22.88 26.95
CA ALA A 488 -9.03 -22.91 28.41
C ALA A 488 -8.59 -24.29 28.95
N GLU A 489 -8.83 -25.36 28.19
CA GLU A 489 -8.51 -26.74 28.55
C GLU A 489 -8.26 -27.59 27.29
N PRO A 490 -7.53 -28.72 27.40
CA PRO A 490 -7.35 -29.64 26.29
C PRO A 490 -8.67 -30.35 25.92
N GLY A 491 -8.79 -30.81 24.68
CA GLY A 491 -9.93 -31.58 24.20
C GLY A 491 -10.24 -31.42 22.72
N ASN A 492 -11.35 -31.99 22.28
CA ASN A 492 -11.79 -31.90 20.90
C ASN A 492 -12.77 -30.73 20.74
N TYR A 493 -12.53 -29.88 19.75
CA TYR A 493 -13.33 -28.68 19.50
C TYR A 493 -13.79 -28.63 18.05
N THR A 494 -15.01 -28.18 17.83
CA THR A 494 -15.47 -27.72 16.53
C THR A 494 -15.47 -26.20 16.52
N VAL A 495 -14.72 -25.61 15.60
CA VAL A 495 -14.73 -24.18 15.32
C VAL A 495 -15.44 -23.96 14.00
N THR A 496 -16.36 -23.00 13.95
CA THR A 496 -17.09 -22.62 12.73
C THR A 496 -16.99 -21.13 12.50
N TRP A 497 -17.00 -20.72 11.23
CA TRP A 497 -16.96 -19.33 10.81
C TRP A 497 -17.92 -19.08 9.64
N ASP A 498 -18.72 -18.03 9.75
CA ASP A 498 -19.69 -17.63 8.73
C ASP A 498 -19.25 -16.42 7.87
N GLY A 499 -18.01 -15.94 8.06
CA GLY A 499 -17.48 -14.73 7.44
C GLY A 499 -17.41 -13.53 8.39
N THR A 500 -18.17 -13.57 9.49
CA THR A 500 -18.28 -12.48 10.46
C THR A 500 -18.12 -12.93 11.92
N ALA A 501 -18.72 -14.07 12.25
CA ALA A 501 -18.79 -14.60 13.60
C ALA A 501 -18.12 -15.98 13.68
N ILE A 502 -17.41 -16.21 14.77
CA ILE A 502 -16.79 -17.48 15.11
C ILE A 502 -17.63 -18.15 16.22
N THR A 503 -17.93 -19.42 16.02
CA THR A 503 -18.57 -20.27 17.02
C THR A 503 -17.64 -21.43 17.37
N ILE A 504 -17.37 -21.59 18.67
CA ILE A 504 -16.55 -22.67 19.22
C ILE A 504 -17.45 -23.58 20.06
N VAL A 505 -17.37 -24.88 19.79
CA VAL A 505 -18.09 -25.92 20.54
C VAL A 505 -17.07 -26.95 20.99
N LYS A 506 -17.04 -27.28 22.28
CA LYS A 506 -16.30 -28.45 22.75
C LYS A 506 -17.14 -29.70 22.48
N ASN A 507 -16.57 -30.67 21.78
CA ASN A 507 -17.25 -31.90 21.34
C ASN A 507 -17.30 -32.99 22.42
#